data_AF-A0A7K5NWM0-F1
#
_entry.id   AF-A0A7K5NWM0-F1
#
_cell.length_a   1.000
_cell.length_b   1.000
_cell.length_c   1.000
_cell.angle_alpha   90.00
_cell.angle_beta   90.00
_cell.angle_gamma   90.00
#
_symmetry.space_group_name_H-M   'P 1'
#
loop_
_entity.id
_entity.type
_entity.pdbx_description
1 polymer ?
#
loop_
_entity_poly.entity_id
_entity_poly.type
_entity_poly.pdbx_seq_one_letter_code
_entity_poly.pdbx_strand_id
1 'polypeptide(L)'
;QAFSLFVKAKEVPAAGQCAGGGGGPRWRCCRQAFEELAGIHRHVALQHGRDIGQQAGLAAEVSPSSGPAPAGNGDGLNGHSCSSPEISCTLPDTSHLSYEELTSEVGEVLLYYCYCEVKDPEKLCAWQKALCQHLHLTGKVRVASEGINGTVGGSKVATSLYIEVMLSQPLFKDILGKEDFKSSAGGAHCFPDLRVGVFKEIVPMGIDPKIVSYKENGIHLSPQEFHREVEQYLSQASQGQSDTILLDCRNFYESKIGHFQGCLAPDIRKFSYFPSYVDENLELFKDKRVLMYCTGGIRCERGSAYLRSKAVCREVYQLKGGIHKYLEEFPDGFYRGKLFVFDDRYAICSNEDIISACRYCGTLWDQYKLCSSQHCRQLVLTCPSCRNKGLTACCPVCQEKELKVTSRASGQTVKEECECTRRRPRVPIEHVLQRTLDTGK
;
A
#
# COMPACT_ATOMS: atom_id res chain seq x y z
N GLN A 1 2.96 -30.19 5.53
CA GLN A 1 2.67 -31.59 5.88
C GLN A 1 3.71 -32.17 6.86
N ALA A 2 5.01 -32.01 6.59
CA ALA A 2 6.11 -32.48 7.47
C ALA A 2 6.03 -32.00 8.93
N PHE A 3 5.72 -30.71 9.18
CA PHE A 3 5.59 -30.17 10.54
C PHE A 3 4.52 -30.90 11.38
N SER A 4 3.34 -31.14 10.80
CA SER A 4 2.24 -31.82 11.49
C SER A 4 2.56 -33.30 11.75
N LEU A 5 3.25 -33.97 10.82
CA LEU A 5 3.73 -35.34 11.01
C LEU A 5 4.78 -35.43 12.11
N PHE A 6 5.71 -34.46 12.17
CA PHE A 6 6.73 -34.39 13.20
C PHE A 6 6.10 -34.21 14.59
N VAL A 7 5.13 -33.29 14.73
CA VAL A 7 4.39 -33.11 16.00
C VAL A 7 3.63 -34.39 16.38
N LYS A 8 2.97 -35.03 15.41
CA LYS A 8 2.23 -36.29 15.65
C LYS A 8 3.14 -37.42 16.11
N ALA A 9 4.38 -37.49 15.60
CA ALA A 9 5.38 -38.47 16.01
C ALA A 9 5.87 -38.27 17.46
N LYS A 10 5.54 -37.16 18.11
CA LYS A 10 5.88 -36.87 19.53
C LYS A 10 4.70 -37.13 20.49
N GLU A 11 3.56 -37.59 19.98
CA GLU A 11 2.40 -37.93 20.81
C GLU A 11 2.69 -39.20 21.61
N VAL A 12 2.40 -39.16 22.92
CA VAL A 12 2.60 -40.30 23.81
C VAL A 12 1.27 -41.04 23.94
N PRO A 13 1.23 -42.38 23.76
CA PRO A 13 0.01 -43.15 23.96
C PRO A 13 -0.51 -43.00 25.40
N ALA A 14 -1.82 -42.85 25.56
CA ALA A 14 -2.44 -42.88 26.88
C ALA A 14 -2.25 -44.30 27.47
N ALA A 15 -1.42 -44.42 28.51
CA ALA A 15 -1.29 -45.67 29.24
C ALA A 15 -2.66 -46.04 29.83
N GLY A 16 -3.02 -47.32 29.72
CA GLY A 16 -4.30 -47.87 30.17
C GLY A 16 -4.71 -47.35 31.54
N GLN A 17 -5.94 -46.82 31.59
CA GLN A 17 -6.55 -46.24 32.78
C GLN A 17 -6.66 -47.30 33.89
N CYS A 18 -5.92 -47.11 34.98
CA CYS A 18 -6.38 -47.50 36.30
C CYS A 18 -6.88 -46.23 37.00
N ALA A 19 -8.06 -46.33 37.59
CA ALA A 19 -8.89 -45.22 38.05
C ALA A 19 -8.18 -44.30 39.07
N GLY A 20 -8.24 -42.99 38.83
CA GLY A 20 -8.00 -41.95 39.84
C GLY A 20 -6.95 -40.90 39.48
N GLY A 21 -7.38 -39.84 38.80
CA GLY A 21 -6.78 -38.49 38.90
C GLY A 21 -5.53 -38.16 38.05
N GLY A 22 -5.69 -37.23 37.11
CA GLY A 22 -4.58 -36.48 36.46
C GLY A 22 -4.05 -37.10 35.17
N GLY A 23 -4.63 -36.74 34.02
CA GLY A 23 -4.15 -37.16 32.71
C GLY A 23 -2.73 -36.64 32.45
N GLY A 24 -1.80 -37.57 32.17
CA GLY A 24 -0.40 -37.22 31.89
C GLY A 24 -0.21 -36.41 30.61
N PRO A 25 1.01 -35.88 30.38
CA PRO A 25 1.32 -35.03 29.24
C PRO A 25 1.16 -35.80 27.92
N ARG A 26 0.47 -35.16 26.97
CA ARG A 26 0.03 -35.77 25.71
C ARG A 26 1.13 -35.79 24.63
N TRP A 27 2.13 -34.91 24.73
CA TRP A 27 3.32 -34.93 23.87
C TRP A 27 4.61 -34.84 24.68
N ARG A 28 5.69 -35.47 24.20
CA ARG A 28 7.05 -35.30 24.75
C ARG A 28 8.08 -35.04 23.67
N CYS A 29 8.87 -33.99 23.85
CA CYS A 29 9.97 -33.63 22.96
C CYS A 29 11.09 -32.97 23.75
N CYS A 30 12.36 -33.27 23.44
CA CYS A 30 13.54 -32.70 24.12
C CYS A 30 13.48 -32.76 25.66
N ARG A 31 12.99 -33.90 26.20
CA ARG A 31 12.77 -34.14 27.64
C ARG A 31 11.73 -33.21 28.30
N GLN A 32 11.01 -32.40 27.53
CA GLN A 32 9.88 -31.60 27.97
C GLN A 32 8.56 -32.31 27.65
N ALA A 33 7.54 -32.04 28.47
CA ALA A 33 6.21 -32.63 28.36
C ALA A 33 5.19 -31.51 28.11
N PHE A 34 4.22 -31.76 27.21
CA PHE A 34 3.23 -30.77 26.80
C PHE A 34 1.83 -31.36 26.88
N GLU A 35 0.91 -30.62 27.51
CA GLU A 35 -0.50 -30.99 27.64
C GLU A 35 -1.36 -30.34 26.54
N GLU A 36 -0.93 -29.18 26.02
CA GLU A 36 -1.62 -28.44 24.96
C GLU A 36 -0.86 -28.50 23.63
N LEU A 37 -1.63 -28.64 22.54
CA LEU A 37 -1.10 -28.68 21.17
C LEU A 37 -0.32 -27.42 20.81
N ALA A 38 -0.75 -26.25 21.30
CA ALA A 38 -0.06 -24.98 21.07
C ALA A 38 1.33 -24.94 21.70
N GLY A 39 1.51 -25.61 22.85
CA GLY A 39 2.79 -25.71 23.54
C GLY A 39 3.82 -26.49 22.74
N ILE A 40 3.45 -27.70 22.29
CA ILE A 40 4.34 -28.52 21.46
C ILE A 40 4.59 -27.88 20.08
N HIS A 41 3.61 -27.20 19.48
CA HIS A 41 3.81 -26.48 18.22
C HIS A 41 4.86 -25.37 18.34
N ARG A 42 4.80 -24.54 19.40
CA ARG A 42 5.81 -23.51 19.63
C ARG A 42 7.20 -24.11 19.86
N HIS A 43 7.29 -25.16 20.67
CA HIS A 43 8.57 -25.84 20.92
C HIS A 43 9.18 -26.40 19.63
N VAL A 44 8.38 -27.12 18.84
CA VAL A 44 8.83 -27.73 17.58
C VAL A 44 9.23 -26.68 16.54
N ALA A 45 8.50 -25.58 16.44
CA ALA A 45 8.85 -24.48 15.54
C ALA A 45 10.18 -23.81 15.91
N LEU A 46 10.46 -23.66 17.22
CA LEU A 46 11.68 -22.99 17.70
C LEU A 46 12.91 -23.90 17.69
N GLN A 47 12.75 -25.19 18.02
CA GLN A 47 13.88 -26.09 18.29
C GLN A 47 14.16 -27.11 17.17
N HIS A 48 13.19 -27.36 16.28
CA HIS A 48 13.29 -28.41 15.25
C HIS A 48 13.05 -27.90 13.82
N GLY A 49 13.13 -26.58 13.60
CA GLY A 49 12.91 -25.98 12.28
C GLY A 49 13.85 -26.54 11.20
N ARG A 50 15.11 -26.85 11.54
CA ARG A 50 16.08 -27.48 10.61
C ARG A 50 15.73 -28.93 10.30
N ASP A 51 15.36 -29.71 11.31
CA ASP A 51 15.04 -31.15 11.17
C ASP A 51 13.79 -31.36 10.29
N ILE A 52 12.79 -30.49 10.45
CA ILE A 52 11.56 -30.51 9.66
C ILE A 52 11.82 -30.10 8.20
N GLY A 53 12.75 -29.16 7.99
CA GLY A 53 13.21 -28.75 6.66
C GLY A 53 13.88 -29.89 5.89
N GLN A 54 14.71 -30.70 6.57
CA GLN A 54 15.38 -31.84 5.95
C GLN A 54 14.41 -32.99 5.60
N GLN A 55 13.44 -33.29 6.48
CA GLN A 55 12.41 -34.30 6.20
C GLN A 55 11.45 -33.90 5.07
N ALA A 56 11.21 -32.59 4.89
CA ALA A 56 10.41 -32.09 3.77
C ALA A 56 11.14 -32.21 2.43
N GLY A 57 12.47 -32.09 2.42
CA GLY A 57 13.30 -32.25 1.21
C GLY A 57 13.38 -33.70 0.72
N LEU A 58 13.51 -34.67 1.63
CA LEU A 58 13.62 -36.09 1.29
C LEU A 58 12.31 -36.71 0.74
N ALA A 59 11.15 -36.14 1.08
CA ALA A 59 9.85 -36.64 0.61
C ALA A 59 9.51 -36.22 -0.84
N ALA A 60 10.28 -35.30 -1.43
CA ALA A 60 10.04 -34.78 -2.78
C ALA A 60 10.71 -35.61 -3.90
N GLU A 61 11.59 -36.56 -3.58
CA GLU A 61 12.42 -37.27 -4.58
C GLU A 61 11.91 -38.65 -5.03
N VAL A 62 10.73 -39.11 -4.59
CA VAL A 62 10.22 -40.45 -4.94
C VAL A 62 8.78 -40.42 -5.45
N SER A 63 8.57 -40.30 -6.77
CA SER A 63 7.43 -40.91 -7.53
C SER A 63 7.62 -40.77 -9.06
N PRO A 64 7.28 -41.79 -9.89
CA PRO A 64 7.56 -41.80 -11.34
C PRO A 64 6.37 -41.40 -12.26
N SER A 65 6.73 -41.06 -13.50
CA SER A 65 6.00 -40.44 -14.62
C SER A 65 4.98 -41.30 -15.41
N SER A 66 3.97 -40.66 -16.04
CA SER A 66 3.49 -41.01 -17.41
C SER A 66 2.47 -40.00 -18.04
N GLY A 67 2.72 -39.58 -19.30
CA GLY A 67 1.73 -39.33 -20.40
C GLY A 67 1.08 -37.93 -20.58
N PRO A 68 0.72 -37.48 -21.83
CA PRO A 68 0.95 -36.08 -22.26
C PRO A 68 -0.28 -35.17 -22.60
N ALA A 69 -0.10 -33.86 -22.33
CA ALA A 69 -0.64 -32.59 -22.94
C ALA A 69 -2.17 -32.30 -22.98
N PRO A 70 -2.67 -31.02 -22.95
CA PRO A 70 -2.01 -29.77 -23.41
C PRO A 70 -2.11 -28.49 -22.54
N ALA A 71 -1.16 -27.58 -22.80
CA ALA A 71 -1.12 -26.12 -22.61
C ALA A 71 -1.83 -25.49 -21.39
N GLY A 72 -1.06 -25.23 -20.33
CA GLY A 72 -1.43 -24.35 -19.21
C GLY A 72 -0.19 -23.70 -18.60
N ASN A 73 -0.27 -22.37 -18.40
CA ASN A 73 0.69 -21.55 -17.67
C ASN A 73 1.02 -22.15 -16.29
N GLY A 74 2.31 -22.18 -15.93
CA GLY A 74 2.73 -22.63 -14.60
C GLY A 74 4.23 -22.44 -14.36
N ASP A 75 4.54 -21.46 -13.51
CA ASP A 75 5.83 -21.18 -12.92
C ASP A 75 6.47 -22.41 -12.26
N GLY A 76 7.72 -22.69 -12.63
CA GLY A 76 8.62 -23.58 -11.91
C GLY A 76 9.64 -22.77 -11.12
N LEU A 77 9.36 -22.57 -9.82
CA LEU A 77 10.34 -22.06 -8.86
C LEU A 77 11.27 -23.20 -8.44
N ASN A 78 12.41 -23.31 -9.13
CA ASN A 78 13.54 -24.05 -8.62
C ASN A 78 14.27 -23.15 -7.60
N GLY A 79 14.42 -23.65 -6.38
CA GLY A 79 15.14 -22.97 -5.29
C GLY A 79 16.64 -22.96 -5.57
N HIS A 80 17.09 -22.06 -6.42
CA HIS A 80 18.46 -21.59 -6.38
C HIS A 80 18.53 -20.37 -5.47
N SER A 81 19.36 -20.47 -4.43
CA SER A 81 19.98 -19.32 -3.78
C SER A 81 20.59 -18.43 -4.86
N CYS A 82 19.86 -17.42 -5.31
CA CYS A 82 20.37 -16.39 -6.20
C CYS A 82 21.20 -15.40 -5.39
N SER A 83 22.29 -15.89 -4.81
CA SER A 83 23.44 -15.06 -4.48
C SER A 83 24.29 -14.99 -5.74
N SER A 84 23.81 -14.28 -6.76
CA SER A 84 24.67 -13.88 -7.88
C SER A 84 25.77 -12.99 -7.30
N PRO A 85 27.07 -13.27 -7.52
CA PRO A 85 28.18 -12.49 -6.97
C PRO A 85 28.04 -10.98 -7.22
N GLU A 86 27.44 -10.61 -8.36
CA GLU A 86 27.19 -9.21 -8.75
C GLU A 86 26.29 -8.43 -7.77
N ILE A 87 25.28 -9.06 -7.15
CA ILE A 87 24.34 -8.35 -6.25
C ILE A 87 25.03 -8.06 -4.92
N SER A 88 25.82 -9.02 -4.40
CA SER A 88 26.53 -8.88 -3.12
C SER A 88 27.55 -7.73 -3.13
N CYS A 89 28.14 -7.42 -4.29
CA CYS A 89 29.10 -6.31 -4.43
C CYS A 89 28.45 -4.91 -4.39
N THR A 90 27.12 -4.83 -4.33
CA THR A 90 26.35 -3.56 -4.42
C THR A 90 25.49 -3.29 -3.18
N LEU A 91 25.62 -4.11 -2.14
CA LEU A 91 24.99 -3.89 -0.84
C LEU A 91 25.93 -3.08 0.06
N PRO A 92 25.40 -2.22 0.94
CA PRO A 92 26.23 -1.48 1.89
C PRO A 92 26.93 -2.43 2.86
N ASP A 93 28.12 -2.08 3.31
CA ASP A 93 28.77 -2.80 4.42
C ASP A 93 28.10 -2.41 5.74
N THR A 94 27.41 -3.34 6.39
CA THR A 94 26.79 -3.16 7.69
C THR A 94 27.52 -3.90 8.81
N SER A 95 28.74 -4.41 8.57
CA SER A 95 29.48 -5.21 9.57
C SER A 95 29.83 -4.45 10.85
N HIS A 96 29.86 -3.11 10.77
CA HIS A 96 30.11 -2.21 11.88
C HIS A 96 28.85 -1.87 12.71
N LEU A 97 27.66 -2.30 12.27
CA LEU A 97 26.39 -1.99 12.92
C LEU A 97 25.86 -3.20 13.68
N SER A 98 25.30 -2.95 14.85
CA SER A 98 24.58 -3.97 15.61
C SER A 98 23.22 -4.29 14.98
N TYR A 99 22.70 -5.49 15.28
CA TYR A 99 21.36 -5.87 14.87
C TYR A 99 20.31 -4.93 15.48
N GLU A 100 20.48 -4.52 16.74
CA GLU A 100 19.57 -3.60 17.42
C GLU A 100 19.48 -2.23 16.73
N GLU A 101 20.59 -1.72 16.19
CA GLU A 101 20.61 -0.45 15.43
C GLU A 101 19.81 -0.57 14.12
N LEU A 102 19.93 -1.69 13.41
CA LEU A 102 19.21 -1.95 12.17
C LEU A 102 17.71 -2.25 12.39
N THR A 103 17.34 -2.76 13.56
CA THR A 103 15.95 -3.17 13.87
C THR A 103 15.28 -2.35 14.96
N SER A 104 15.81 -1.18 15.32
CA SER A 104 15.23 -0.31 16.34
C SER A 104 13.74 0.00 16.09
N GLU A 105 12.93 -0.04 17.15
CA GLU A 105 11.49 0.25 17.07
C GLU A 105 11.20 1.71 16.70
N VAL A 106 12.09 2.63 17.09
CA VAL A 106 11.99 4.04 16.70
C VAL A 106 12.51 4.18 15.28
N GLY A 107 11.59 4.14 14.34
CA GLY A 107 11.88 4.14 12.92
C GLY A 107 11.19 5.25 12.14
N GLU A 108 11.21 5.05 10.84
CA GLU A 108 10.48 5.89 9.90
C GLU A 108 9.99 5.07 8.72
N VAL A 109 9.02 5.64 8.01
CA VAL A 109 8.56 5.14 6.72
C VAL A 109 8.97 6.12 5.65
N LEU A 110 9.73 5.63 4.68
CA LEU A 110 10.12 6.33 3.47
C LEU A 110 9.08 6.14 2.38
N LEU A 111 8.76 7.20 1.65
CA LEU A 111 7.95 7.23 0.43
C LEU A 111 8.75 7.91 -0.67
N TYR A 112 8.98 7.22 -1.78
CA TYR A 112 9.74 7.75 -2.91
C TYR A 112 9.28 7.14 -4.23
N TYR A 113 9.60 7.81 -5.33
CA TYR A 113 9.49 7.24 -6.67
C TYR A 113 10.55 7.89 -7.57
N CYS A 114 10.89 7.21 -8.67
CA CYS A 114 11.77 7.73 -9.69
C CYS A 114 11.28 7.20 -11.04
N TYR A 115 10.87 8.10 -11.93
CA TYR A 115 10.62 7.73 -13.32
C TYR A 115 11.94 7.81 -14.11
N CYS A 116 12.37 6.67 -14.62
CA CYS A 116 13.58 6.54 -15.44
C CYS A 116 13.48 5.29 -16.32
N GLU A 117 14.25 5.23 -17.39
CA GLU A 117 14.27 4.04 -18.25
C GLU A 117 15.05 2.92 -17.58
N VAL A 118 14.33 1.88 -17.13
CA VAL A 118 14.90 0.69 -16.52
C VAL A 118 15.01 -0.40 -17.59
N LYS A 119 16.23 -0.67 -18.06
CA LYS A 119 16.49 -1.69 -19.09
C LYS A 119 16.17 -3.11 -18.62
N ASP A 120 16.48 -3.43 -17.37
CA ASP A 120 16.25 -4.74 -16.76
C ASP A 120 15.51 -4.59 -15.41
N PRO A 121 14.17 -4.55 -15.44
CA PRO A 121 13.34 -4.47 -14.24
C PRO A 121 13.54 -5.64 -13.28
N GLU A 122 13.86 -6.84 -13.78
CA GLU A 122 14.05 -8.04 -12.96
C GLU A 122 15.34 -7.93 -12.14
N LYS A 123 16.44 -7.48 -12.76
CA LYS A 123 17.70 -7.22 -12.04
C LYS A 123 17.53 -6.14 -10.96
N LEU A 124 16.83 -5.05 -11.27
CA LEU A 124 16.57 -3.99 -10.30
C LEU A 124 15.66 -4.49 -9.16
N CYS A 125 14.65 -5.30 -9.46
CA CYS A 125 13.77 -5.93 -8.47
C CYS A 125 14.54 -6.88 -7.54
N ALA A 126 15.42 -7.73 -8.09
CA ALA A 126 16.27 -8.63 -7.30
C ALA A 126 17.20 -7.85 -6.37
N TRP A 127 17.85 -6.78 -6.88
CA TRP A 127 18.70 -5.91 -6.08
C TRP A 127 17.93 -5.19 -4.97
N GLN A 128 16.76 -4.62 -5.26
CA GLN A 128 15.89 -3.99 -4.27
C GLN A 128 15.47 -4.94 -3.17
N LYS A 129 15.09 -6.18 -3.54
CA LYS A 129 14.73 -7.21 -2.58
C LYS A 129 15.90 -7.55 -1.65
N ALA A 130 17.09 -7.75 -2.21
CA ALA A 130 18.29 -8.04 -1.44
C ALA A 130 18.65 -6.87 -0.50
N LEU A 131 18.60 -5.63 -0.99
CA LEU A 131 18.90 -4.43 -0.20
C LEU A 131 17.92 -4.26 0.98
N CYS A 132 16.61 -4.34 0.72
CA CYS A 132 15.62 -4.23 1.78
C CYS A 132 15.75 -5.36 2.81
N GLN A 133 16.03 -6.60 2.38
CA GLN A 133 16.23 -7.72 3.30
C GLN A 133 17.50 -7.55 4.15
N HIS A 134 18.59 -7.10 3.54
CA HIS A 134 19.86 -6.85 4.22
C HIS A 134 19.74 -5.76 5.29
N LEU A 135 18.93 -4.73 5.01
CA LEU A 135 18.66 -3.62 5.93
C LEU A 135 17.44 -3.85 6.85
N HIS A 136 16.88 -5.07 6.88
CA HIS A 136 15.70 -5.41 7.70
C HIS A 136 14.47 -4.51 7.48
N LEU A 137 14.30 -4.00 6.26
CA LEU A 137 13.17 -3.17 5.87
C LEU A 137 11.96 -4.04 5.48
N THR A 138 10.77 -3.58 5.84
CA THR A 138 9.49 -4.08 5.31
C THR A 138 8.84 -3.01 4.44
N GLY A 139 7.80 -3.37 3.68
CA GLY A 139 7.12 -2.42 2.81
C GLY A 139 6.85 -2.95 1.41
N LYS A 140 6.68 -2.03 0.47
CA LYS A 140 6.30 -2.36 -0.91
C LYS A 140 7.17 -1.57 -1.87
N VAL A 141 7.77 -2.27 -2.83
CA VAL A 141 8.54 -1.67 -3.92
C VAL A 141 8.01 -2.23 -5.24
N ARG A 142 7.64 -1.33 -6.14
CA ARG A 142 7.21 -1.65 -7.50
C ARG A 142 8.29 -1.19 -8.46
N VAL A 143 8.75 -2.11 -9.29
CA VAL A 143 9.70 -1.83 -10.37
C VAL A 143 8.97 -2.02 -11.69
N ALA A 144 9.21 -1.14 -12.66
CA ALA A 144 8.73 -1.29 -14.03
C ALA A 144 9.80 -0.76 -14.99
N SER A 145 9.61 -0.95 -16.29
CA SER A 145 10.49 -0.36 -17.31
C SER A 145 10.52 1.17 -17.27
N GLU A 146 9.49 1.80 -16.72
CA GLU A 146 9.38 3.26 -16.55
C GLU A 146 9.92 3.77 -15.21
N GLY A 147 10.44 2.92 -14.32
CA GLY A 147 11.10 3.37 -13.10
C GLY A 147 10.87 2.50 -11.86
N ILE A 148 10.88 3.16 -10.69
CA ILE A 148 10.67 2.55 -9.38
C ILE A 148 9.74 3.40 -8.50
N ASN A 149 8.93 2.74 -7.66
CA ASN A 149 8.09 3.36 -6.63
C ASN A 149 8.17 2.54 -5.36
N GLY A 150 8.51 3.17 -4.23
CA GLY A 150 8.74 2.49 -2.97
C GLY A 150 8.04 3.15 -1.79
N THR A 151 7.55 2.31 -0.88
CA THR A 151 7.20 2.70 0.48
C THR A 151 7.77 1.67 1.43
N VAL A 152 8.81 2.02 2.18
CA VAL A 152 9.56 1.09 3.03
C VAL A 152 9.69 1.64 4.44
N GLY A 153 9.60 0.76 5.43
CA GLY A 153 9.71 1.10 6.85
C GLY A 153 10.86 0.34 7.52
N GLY A 154 11.57 1.01 8.42
CA GLY A 154 12.69 0.43 9.17
C GLY A 154 13.19 1.38 10.24
N SER A 155 14.30 1.01 10.89
CA SER A 155 14.99 1.92 11.81
C SER A 155 15.57 3.12 11.06
N LYS A 156 15.83 4.23 11.77
CA LYS A 156 16.45 5.42 11.16
C LYS A 156 17.82 5.13 10.53
N VAL A 157 18.58 4.20 11.09
CA VAL A 157 19.89 3.79 10.56
C VAL A 157 19.68 3.06 9.23
N ALA A 158 18.78 2.06 9.21
CA ALA A 158 18.49 1.27 8.02
C ALA A 158 17.91 2.13 6.88
N THR A 159 17.01 3.07 7.18
CA THR A 159 16.42 3.96 6.18
C THR A 159 17.43 5.00 5.66
N SER A 160 18.33 5.51 6.51
CA SER A 160 19.41 6.40 6.08
C SER A 160 20.36 5.70 5.10
N LEU A 161 20.81 4.49 5.45
CA LEU A 161 21.65 3.67 4.57
C LEU A 161 20.94 3.33 3.25
N TYR A 162 19.65 3.03 3.32
CA TYR A 162 18.84 2.77 2.13
C TYR A 162 18.84 3.97 1.18
N ILE A 163 18.68 5.19 1.71
CA ILE A 163 18.74 6.43 0.92
C ILE A 163 20.13 6.61 0.31
N GLU A 164 21.20 6.47 1.08
CA GLU A 164 22.58 6.61 0.60
C GLU A 164 22.92 5.62 -0.53
N VAL A 165 22.51 4.37 -0.37
CA VAL A 165 22.68 3.34 -1.39
C VAL A 165 21.86 3.66 -2.63
N MET A 166 20.61 4.10 -2.49
CA MET A 166 19.79 4.53 -3.61
C MET A 166 20.41 5.71 -4.37
N LEU A 167 20.93 6.71 -3.65
CA LEU A 167 21.56 7.90 -4.25
C LEU A 167 22.92 7.61 -4.89
N SER A 168 23.62 6.55 -4.48
CA SER A 168 24.89 6.14 -5.09
C SER A 168 24.72 5.20 -6.30
N GLN A 169 23.53 4.62 -6.50
CA GLN A 169 23.27 3.75 -7.65
C GLN A 169 23.38 4.53 -8.97
N PRO A 170 24.16 4.06 -9.96
CA PRO A 170 24.32 4.75 -11.24
C PRO A 170 23.03 5.07 -11.98
N LEU A 171 21.98 4.26 -11.79
CA LEU A 171 20.66 4.48 -12.39
C LEU A 171 19.92 5.69 -11.81
N PHE A 172 20.20 6.06 -10.55
CA PHE A 172 19.42 7.08 -9.82
C PHE A 172 20.24 8.30 -9.40
N LYS A 173 21.58 8.20 -9.35
CA LYS A 173 22.46 9.23 -8.78
C LYS A 173 22.31 10.64 -9.36
N ASP A 174 21.93 10.75 -10.63
CA ASP A 174 21.78 12.03 -11.34
C ASP A 174 20.30 12.46 -11.44
N ILE A 175 19.38 11.69 -10.84
CA ILE A 175 17.93 11.89 -10.92
C ILE A 175 17.30 12.12 -9.55
N LEU A 176 17.69 11.31 -8.56
CA LEU A 176 17.17 11.38 -7.20
C LEU A 176 18.02 12.31 -6.33
N GLY A 177 17.35 13.16 -5.56
CA GLY A 177 17.91 13.87 -4.43
C GLY A 177 17.42 13.29 -3.09
N LYS A 178 18.03 13.73 -1.98
CA LYS A 178 17.60 13.31 -0.63
C LYS A 178 16.15 13.74 -0.36
N GLU A 179 15.74 14.87 -0.91
CA GLU A 179 14.39 15.43 -0.82
C GLU A 179 13.30 14.58 -1.49
N ASP A 180 13.65 13.69 -2.41
CA ASP A 180 12.69 12.80 -3.06
C ASP A 180 12.21 11.70 -2.12
N PHE A 181 13.00 11.37 -1.10
CA PHE A 181 12.66 10.46 -0.01
C PHE A 181 11.90 11.21 1.08
N LYS A 182 10.58 11.08 1.05
CA LYS A 182 9.67 11.67 2.04
C LYS A 182 9.62 10.74 3.26
N SER A 183 9.87 11.26 4.45
CA SER A 183 9.88 10.47 5.68
C SER A 183 8.73 10.84 6.62
N SER A 184 8.26 9.85 7.38
CA SER A 184 7.22 10.00 8.40
C SER A 184 7.49 9.05 9.57
N ALA A 185 7.04 9.39 10.78
CA ALA A 185 7.20 8.53 11.95
C ALA A 185 6.51 7.16 11.75
N GLY A 186 7.21 6.07 12.06
CA GLY A 186 6.71 4.71 11.87
C GLY A 186 7.85 3.70 11.96
N GLY A 187 7.85 2.69 11.10
CA GLY A 187 8.95 1.72 11.00
C GLY A 187 8.52 0.44 10.30
N ALA A 188 9.31 -0.62 10.46
CA ALA A 188 9.03 -1.91 9.82
C ALA A 188 7.67 -2.51 10.25
N HIS A 189 7.23 -2.24 11.48
CA HIS A 189 5.94 -2.71 12.00
C HIS A 189 4.71 -2.11 11.28
N CYS A 190 4.87 -1.04 10.48
CA CYS A 190 3.78 -0.46 9.69
C CYS A 190 3.38 -1.34 8.49
N PHE A 191 4.20 -2.34 8.15
CA PHE A 191 3.93 -3.26 7.05
C PHE A 191 4.01 -4.70 7.55
N PRO A 192 3.06 -5.56 7.17
CA PRO A 192 3.07 -6.97 7.58
C PRO A 192 4.23 -7.75 6.94
N ASP A 193 4.70 -7.32 5.78
CA ASP A 193 5.70 -8.01 4.97
C ASP A 193 6.49 -7.06 4.06
N LEU A 194 7.60 -7.56 3.50
CA LEU A 194 8.30 -6.95 2.38
C LEU A 194 7.79 -7.53 1.05
N ARG A 195 7.33 -6.67 0.15
CA ARG A 195 6.89 -7.03 -1.20
C ARG A 195 7.60 -6.19 -2.24
N VAL A 196 8.56 -6.81 -2.93
CA VAL A 196 9.25 -6.23 -4.08
C VAL A 196 8.83 -7.01 -5.32
N GLY A 197 8.40 -6.34 -6.37
CA GLY A 197 7.95 -7.01 -7.59
C GLY A 197 8.05 -6.15 -8.85
N VAL A 198 8.17 -6.83 -9.98
CA VAL A 198 8.10 -6.23 -11.31
C VAL A 198 6.65 -6.11 -11.75
N PHE A 199 6.30 -4.95 -12.30
CA PHE A 199 4.98 -4.62 -12.79
C PHE A 199 5.07 -3.90 -14.14
N LYS A 200 3.94 -3.80 -14.84
CA LYS A 200 3.83 -2.99 -16.06
C LYS A 200 3.96 -1.48 -15.80
N GLU A 201 3.44 -1.04 -14.66
CA GLU A 201 3.40 0.36 -14.25
C GLU A 201 3.83 0.48 -12.78
N ILE A 202 4.67 1.48 -12.47
CA ILE A 202 5.05 1.78 -11.07
C ILE A 202 3.90 2.37 -10.26
N VAL A 203 2.92 2.97 -10.95
CA VAL A 203 1.60 3.31 -10.44
C VAL A 203 0.53 2.93 -11.47
N PRO A 204 -0.39 1.99 -11.17
CA PRO A 204 -1.35 1.52 -12.17
C PRO A 204 -2.37 2.60 -12.58
N MET A 205 -2.16 3.23 -13.74
CA MET A 205 -3.15 4.07 -14.42
C MET A 205 -3.97 3.24 -15.42
N GLY A 206 -3.48 2.05 -15.80
CA GLY A 206 -4.19 1.17 -16.73
C GLY A 206 -4.07 1.60 -18.20
N ILE A 207 -3.13 2.51 -18.50
CA ILE A 207 -2.76 2.93 -19.85
C ILE A 207 -1.29 2.58 -20.03
N ASP A 208 -0.96 1.94 -21.15
CA ASP A 208 0.42 1.53 -21.44
C ASP A 208 1.36 2.76 -21.44
N PRO A 209 2.54 2.68 -20.79
CA PRO A 209 3.53 3.74 -20.81
C PRO A 209 4.03 4.19 -22.18
N LYS A 210 3.87 3.36 -23.20
CA LYS A 210 4.18 3.71 -24.60
C LYS A 210 3.13 4.62 -25.23
N ILE A 211 1.89 4.60 -24.73
CA ILE A 211 0.78 5.43 -25.23
C ILE A 211 0.81 6.80 -24.55
N VAL A 212 0.95 6.80 -23.23
CA VAL A 212 1.09 8.04 -22.44
C VAL A 212 2.37 7.94 -21.64
N SER A 213 3.33 8.80 -21.96
CA SER A 213 4.64 8.85 -21.32
C SER A 213 4.63 9.81 -20.14
N TYR A 214 5.33 9.46 -19.05
CA TYR A 214 5.57 10.37 -17.93
C TYR A 214 6.39 11.61 -18.35
N LYS A 215 7.09 11.55 -19.49
CA LYS A 215 7.88 12.67 -20.03
C LYS A 215 6.99 13.80 -20.58
N GLU A 216 5.71 13.52 -20.82
CA GLU A 216 4.72 14.50 -21.31
C GLU A 216 3.86 15.04 -20.17
N ASN A 217 4.39 15.07 -18.95
CA ASN A 217 3.70 15.57 -17.76
C ASN A 217 3.37 17.08 -17.82
N GLY A 218 2.59 17.53 -16.85
CA GLY A 218 2.28 18.94 -16.62
C GLY A 218 3.43 19.70 -15.98
N ILE A 219 3.26 21.02 -15.87
CA ILE A 219 4.26 21.92 -15.30
C ILE A 219 4.33 21.69 -13.78
N HIS A 220 5.52 21.36 -13.27
CA HIS A 220 5.72 21.24 -11.83
C HIS A 220 5.72 22.60 -11.15
N LEU A 221 4.90 22.73 -10.11
CA LEU A 221 4.93 23.84 -9.18
C LEU A 221 5.59 23.37 -7.88
N SER A 222 6.53 24.15 -7.36
CA SER A 222 7.01 24.01 -5.99
C SER A 222 5.83 24.17 -4.99
N PRO A 223 5.95 23.67 -3.75
CA PRO A 223 4.89 23.88 -2.77
C PRO A 223 4.51 25.35 -2.56
N GLN A 224 5.50 26.26 -2.55
CA GLN A 224 5.28 27.70 -2.46
C GLN A 224 4.50 28.28 -3.64
N GLU A 225 4.82 27.88 -4.87
CA GLU A 225 4.09 28.32 -6.07
C GLU A 225 2.66 27.75 -6.07
N PHE A 226 2.53 26.46 -5.75
CA PHE A 226 1.23 25.79 -5.66
C PHE A 226 0.34 26.43 -4.59
N HIS A 227 0.89 26.81 -3.43
CA HIS A 227 0.16 27.51 -2.37
C HIS A 227 -0.45 28.82 -2.89
N ARG A 228 0.32 29.62 -3.64
CA ARG A 228 -0.15 30.88 -4.22
C ARG A 228 -1.25 30.66 -5.26
N GLU A 229 -1.10 29.64 -6.10
CA GLU A 229 -2.11 29.28 -7.09
C GLU A 229 -3.41 28.79 -6.43
N VAL A 230 -3.33 28.04 -5.33
CA VAL A 230 -4.52 27.64 -4.55
C VAL A 230 -5.16 28.83 -3.84
N GLU A 231 -4.38 29.74 -3.26
CA GLU A 231 -4.90 30.97 -2.66
C GLU A 231 -5.65 31.83 -3.69
N GLN A 232 -5.04 32.03 -4.86
CA GLN A 232 -5.66 32.74 -5.97
C GLN A 232 -6.94 32.03 -6.44
N TYR A 233 -6.90 30.71 -6.61
CA TYR A 233 -8.07 29.91 -6.97
C TYR A 233 -9.23 30.11 -5.97
N LEU A 234 -8.97 29.98 -4.67
CA LEU A 234 -9.99 30.10 -3.63
C LEU A 234 -10.60 31.51 -3.58
N SER A 235 -9.77 32.55 -3.75
CA SER A 235 -10.28 33.93 -3.82
C SER A 235 -11.20 34.15 -5.02
N GLN A 236 -10.83 33.68 -6.22
CA GLN A 236 -11.64 33.81 -7.43
C GLN A 236 -12.91 32.95 -7.40
N ALA A 237 -12.84 31.75 -6.81
CA ALA A 237 -13.99 30.85 -6.69
C ALA A 237 -15.10 31.48 -5.86
N SER A 238 -14.75 32.21 -4.79
CA SER A 238 -15.71 32.97 -3.97
C SER A 238 -16.46 34.07 -4.76
N GLN A 239 -15.90 34.50 -5.89
CA GLN A 239 -16.44 35.54 -6.77
C GLN A 239 -17.17 34.97 -8.00
N GLY A 240 -17.25 33.63 -8.13
CA GLY A 240 -17.90 32.95 -9.26
C GLY A 240 -17.14 33.04 -10.59
N GLN A 241 -15.84 33.37 -10.55
CA GLN A 241 -15.04 33.73 -11.73
C GLN A 241 -13.93 32.72 -12.06
N SER A 242 -13.86 31.57 -11.39
CA SER A 242 -12.69 30.70 -11.54
C SER A 242 -12.69 29.88 -12.84
N ASP A 243 -11.63 30.05 -13.62
CA ASP A 243 -11.27 29.22 -14.76
C ASP A 243 -10.28 28.11 -14.40
N THR A 244 -10.07 27.89 -13.10
CA THR A 244 -9.10 26.95 -12.56
C THR A 244 -9.80 25.78 -11.86
N ILE A 245 -9.29 24.57 -12.05
CA ILE A 245 -9.72 23.35 -11.35
C ILE A 245 -8.59 22.88 -10.46
N LEU A 246 -8.84 22.81 -9.15
CA LEU A 246 -7.95 22.12 -8.23
C LEU A 246 -8.34 20.64 -8.16
N LEU A 247 -7.57 19.76 -8.80
CA LEU A 247 -7.93 18.36 -9.03
C LEU A 247 -7.17 17.39 -8.10
N ASP A 248 -7.90 16.67 -7.26
CA ASP A 248 -7.38 15.56 -6.47
C ASP A 248 -7.27 14.29 -7.35
N CYS A 249 -6.06 13.79 -7.57
CA CYS A 249 -5.83 12.58 -8.37
C CYS A 249 -5.90 11.29 -7.53
N ARG A 250 -6.37 11.39 -6.28
CA ARG A 250 -6.41 10.26 -5.36
C ARG A 250 -7.70 9.45 -5.46
N ASN A 251 -7.70 8.29 -4.82
CA ASN A 251 -8.93 7.51 -4.70
C ASN A 251 -9.85 8.15 -3.66
N PHE A 252 -11.16 7.92 -3.79
CA PHE A 252 -12.18 8.57 -2.95
C PHE A 252 -11.92 8.43 -1.44
N TYR A 253 -11.40 7.28 -0.98
CA TYR A 253 -11.17 7.02 0.45
C TYR A 253 -10.01 7.85 0.99
N GLU A 254 -9.09 8.28 0.13
CA GLU A 254 -8.00 9.17 0.52
C GLU A 254 -8.55 10.59 0.70
N SER A 255 -9.30 11.09 -0.29
CA SER A 255 -9.93 12.41 -0.27
C SER A 255 -11.00 12.53 0.82
N LYS A 256 -11.63 11.42 1.21
CA LYS A 256 -12.69 11.40 2.23
C LYS A 256 -12.18 11.89 3.59
N ILE A 257 -10.93 11.59 3.96
CA ILE A 257 -10.37 11.95 5.26
C ILE A 257 -9.45 13.16 5.24
N GLY A 258 -9.05 13.63 4.06
CA GLY A 258 -8.33 14.89 3.92
C GLY A 258 -8.19 15.30 2.46
N HIS A 259 -8.29 16.58 2.15
CA HIS A 259 -8.15 17.14 0.81
C HIS A 259 -7.89 18.65 0.86
N PHE A 260 -7.47 19.25 -0.25
CA PHE A 260 -7.40 20.70 -0.37
C PHE A 260 -8.80 21.31 -0.46
N GLN A 261 -9.02 22.41 0.25
CA GLN A 261 -10.28 23.15 0.17
C GLN A 261 -10.65 23.50 -1.27
N GLY A 262 -11.94 23.39 -1.59
CA GLY A 262 -12.46 23.72 -2.92
C GLY A 262 -12.00 22.80 -4.04
N CYS A 263 -11.33 21.67 -3.76
CA CYS A 263 -10.89 20.77 -4.83
C CYS A 263 -12.06 19.99 -5.46
N LEU A 264 -11.88 19.66 -6.73
CA LEU A 264 -12.58 18.57 -7.39
C LEU A 264 -11.92 17.25 -7.00
N ALA A 265 -12.64 16.42 -6.24
CA ALA A 265 -12.19 15.09 -5.82
C ALA A 265 -13.07 14.01 -6.47
N PRO A 266 -12.63 13.38 -7.57
CA PRO A 266 -13.40 12.34 -8.24
C PRO A 266 -13.70 11.16 -7.30
N ASP A 267 -14.94 10.66 -7.24
CA ASP A 267 -15.32 9.45 -6.46
C ASP A 267 -14.84 8.15 -7.15
N ILE A 268 -13.61 8.16 -7.68
CA ILE A 268 -12.98 6.98 -8.26
C ILE A 268 -12.41 6.09 -7.17
N ARG A 269 -12.60 4.78 -7.33
CA ARG A 269 -12.05 3.78 -6.39
C ARG A 269 -10.57 3.50 -6.62
N LYS A 270 -10.13 3.55 -7.87
CA LYS A 270 -8.79 3.19 -8.31
C LYS A 270 -8.30 4.25 -9.28
N PHE A 271 -7.02 4.58 -9.19
CA PHE A 271 -6.38 5.48 -10.14
C PHE A 271 -6.46 4.96 -11.58
N SER A 272 -6.57 3.65 -11.79
CA SER A 272 -6.81 3.08 -13.11
C SER A 272 -8.18 3.42 -13.74
N TYR A 273 -9.06 4.10 -13.00
CA TYR A 273 -10.33 4.61 -13.53
C TYR A 273 -10.22 6.09 -13.92
N PHE A 274 -9.12 6.77 -13.56
CA PHE A 274 -8.88 8.17 -13.86
C PHE A 274 -8.92 8.49 -15.37
N PRO A 275 -8.33 7.68 -16.26
CA PRO A 275 -8.43 7.93 -17.71
C PRO A 275 -9.88 8.03 -18.20
N SER A 276 -10.72 7.06 -17.82
CA SER A 276 -12.14 7.05 -18.19
C SER A 276 -12.90 8.19 -17.52
N TYR A 277 -12.55 8.58 -16.29
CA TYR A 277 -13.13 9.76 -15.64
C TYR A 277 -12.85 11.03 -16.43
N VAL A 278 -11.61 11.23 -16.90
CA VAL A 278 -11.29 12.38 -17.74
C VAL A 278 -12.08 12.34 -19.04
N ASP A 279 -12.17 11.18 -19.70
CA ASP A 279 -12.88 11.03 -20.98
C ASP A 279 -14.38 11.34 -20.88
N GLU A 280 -15.04 10.85 -19.84
CA GLU A 280 -16.48 11.09 -19.61
C GLU A 280 -16.79 12.52 -19.12
N ASN A 281 -15.76 13.27 -18.70
CA ASN A 281 -15.89 14.62 -18.16
C ASN A 281 -15.06 15.66 -18.93
N LEU A 282 -14.73 15.43 -20.20
CA LEU A 282 -13.84 16.32 -20.97
C LEU A 282 -14.30 17.78 -20.99
N GLU A 283 -15.61 18.02 -21.09
CA GLU A 283 -16.18 19.37 -21.09
C GLU A 283 -15.90 20.13 -19.79
N LEU A 284 -15.74 19.45 -18.65
CA LEU A 284 -15.37 20.07 -17.38
C LEU A 284 -13.99 20.75 -17.48
N PHE A 285 -13.08 20.12 -18.22
CA PHE A 285 -11.68 20.53 -18.33
C PHE A 285 -11.42 21.51 -19.47
N LYS A 286 -12.40 21.74 -20.34
CA LYS A 286 -12.27 22.57 -21.54
C LYS A 286 -11.92 24.01 -21.19
N ASP A 287 -10.84 24.51 -21.79
CA ASP A 287 -10.30 25.87 -21.61
C ASP A 287 -9.93 26.22 -20.15
N LYS A 288 -9.84 25.23 -19.27
CA LYS A 288 -9.49 25.42 -17.85
C LYS A 288 -7.98 25.32 -17.62
N ARG A 289 -7.51 26.03 -16.59
CA ARG A 289 -6.24 25.70 -15.90
C ARG A 289 -6.52 24.58 -14.90
N VAL A 290 -5.62 23.60 -14.78
CA VAL A 290 -5.81 22.48 -13.84
C VAL A 290 -4.60 22.38 -12.92
N LEU A 291 -4.82 22.51 -11.61
CA LEU A 291 -3.84 22.30 -10.55
C LEU A 291 -4.02 20.89 -10.00
N MET A 292 -3.11 19.97 -10.33
CA MET A 292 -3.22 18.56 -9.93
C MET A 292 -2.37 18.25 -8.71
N TYR A 293 -2.88 17.40 -7.83
CA TYR A 293 -2.11 16.91 -6.69
C TYR A 293 -2.46 15.46 -6.33
N CYS A 294 -1.54 14.81 -5.63
CA CYS A 294 -1.75 13.53 -4.96
C CYS A 294 -0.80 13.40 -3.75
N THR A 295 -0.79 12.27 -3.05
CA THR A 295 0.00 12.06 -1.82
C THR A 295 1.48 12.45 -1.96
N GLY A 296 2.17 11.89 -2.97
CA GLY A 296 3.62 12.07 -3.14
C GLY A 296 4.06 12.55 -4.53
N GLY A 297 3.13 12.82 -5.44
CA GLY A 297 3.40 13.30 -6.81
C GLY A 297 3.28 12.24 -7.92
N ILE A 298 3.59 10.97 -7.64
CA ILE A 298 3.72 9.91 -8.67
C ILE A 298 2.51 9.75 -9.62
N ARG A 299 1.27 9.92 -9.12
CA ARG A 299 0.05 9.83 -9.95
C ARG A 299 -0.09 11.03 -10.87
N CYS A 300 0.33 12.20 -10.43
CA CYS A 300 0.24 13.42 -11.21
C CYS A 300 1.13 13.34 -12.46
N GLU A 301 2.29 12.68 -12.40
CA GLU A 301 3.17 12.52 -13.57
C GLU A 301 2.44 11.90 -14.76
N ARG A 302 1.75 10.78 -14.52
CA ARG A 302 0.98 10.06 -15.53
C ARG A 302 -0.37 10.72 -15.82
N GLY A 303 -1.05 11.18 -14.77
CA GLY A 303 -2.39 11.76 -14.87
C GLY A 303 -2.39 13.09 -15.62
N SER A 304 -1.40 13.95 -15.37
CA SER A 304 -1.25 15.21 -16.09
C SER A 304 -0.87 14.98 -17.55
N ALA A 305 0.01 14.02 -17.84
CA ALA A 305 0.32 13.61 -19.21
C ALA A 305 -0.93 13.11 -19.95
N TYR A 306 -1.75 12.29 -19.29
CA TYR A 306 -3.03 11.83 -19.85
C TYR A 306 -3.95 13.01 -20.15
N LEU A 307 -4.13 13.93 -19.21
CA LEU A 307 -5.00 15.09 -19.38
C LEU A 307 -4.51 16.03 -20.49
N ARG A 308 -3.21 16.30 -20.56
CA ARG A 308 -2.58 17.07 -21.65
C ARG A 308 -2.80 16.40 -23.01
N SER A 309 -2.72 15.07 -23.09
CA SER A 309 -2.94 14.34 -24.35
C SER A 309 -4.33 14.52 -24.94
N LYS A 310 -5.32 14.97 -24.14
CA LYS A 310 -6.68 15.27 -24.60
C LYS A 310 -6.80 16.63 -25.27
N ALA A 311 -5.82 17.53 -25.09
CA ALA A 311 -5.78 18.85 -25.70
C ALA A 311 -7.06 19.69 -25.46
N VAL A 312 -7.70 19.53 -24.30
CA VAL A 312 -8.88 20.30 -23.89
C VAL A 312 -8.57 21.40 -22.87
N CYS A 313 -7.58 21.19 -22.00
CA CYS A 313 -7.18 22.16 -20.99
C CYS A 313 -6.32 23.27 -21.61
N ARG A 314 -6.41 24.48 -21.04
CA ARG A 314 -5.48 25.57 -21.36
C ARG A 314 -4.07 25.24 -20.85
N GLU A 315 -3.98 24.87 -19.57
CA GLU A 315 -2.71 24.52 -18.91
C GLU A 315 -2.94 23.46 -17.82
N VAL A 316 -1.94 22.61 -17.59
CA VAL A 316 -1.95 21.59 -16.54
C VAL A 316 -0.70 21.73 -15.70
N TYR A 317 -0.90 21.97 -14.41
CA TYR A 317 0.13 22.11 -13.39
C TYR A 317 0.02 20.95 -12.39
N GLN A 318 1.12 20.64 -11.72
CA GLN A 318 1.16 19.61 -10.70
C GLN A 318 2.06 19.97 -9.52
N LEU A 319 1.62 19.61 -8.31
CA LEU A 319 2.36 19.85 -7.07
C LEU A 319 3.60 18.93 -7.00
N LYS A 320 4.80 19.53 -7.08
CA LYS A 320 6.07 18.82 -6.92
C LYS A 320 6.18 18.25 -5.51
N GLY A 321 6.46 16.95 -5.42
CA GLY A 321 6.54 16.23 -4.15
C GLY A 321 5.19 15.90 -3.48
N GLY A 322 4.07 16.33 -4.08
CA GLY A 322 2.72 16.03 -3.60
C GLY A 322 2.38 16.69 -2.25
N ILE A 323 1.24 16.25 -1.69
CA ILE A 323 0.72 16.76 -0.41
C ILE A 323 1.77 16.65 0.70
N HIS A 324 2.59 15.59 0.70
CA HIS A 324 3.62 15.41 1.73
C HIS A 324 4.59 16.60 1.80
N LYS A 325 5.16 17.03 0.66
CA LYS A 325 6.06 18.19 0.62
C LYS A 325 5.34 19.49 0.89
N TYR A 326 4.09 19.62 0.46
CA TYR A 326 3.28 20.78 0.80
C TYR A 326 3.06 20.94 2.30
N LEU A 327 2.78 19.85 3.02
CA LEU A 327 2.55 19.91 4.47
C LEU A 327 3.83 20.15 5.28
N GLU A 328 5.01 19.81 4.75
CA GLU A 328 6.29 20.17 5.36
C GLU A 328 6.50 21.69 5.39
N GLU A 329 6.04 22.41 4.37
CA GLU A 329 6.22 23.86 4.24
C GLU A 329 5.00 24.66 4.74
N PHE A 330 3.79 24.14 4.55
CA PHE A 330 2.51 24.77 4.89
C PHE A 330 1.62 23.85 5.73
N PRO A 331 2.01 23.51 6.98
CA PRO A 331 1.23 22.64 7.85
C PRO A 331 -0.18 23.19 8.11
N ASP A 332 -0.31 24.51 8.24
CA ASP A 332 -1.59 25.23 8.43
C ASP A 332 -2.15 25.82 7.12
N GLY A 333 -1.69 25.32 5.97
CA GLY A 333 -2.08 25.84 4.64
C GLY A 333 -3.52 25.51 4.24
N PHE A 334 -3.80 25.26 2.96
CA PHE A 334 -5.16 24.97 2.46
C PHE A 334 -5.59 23.49 2.49
N TYR A 335 -4.71 22.58 2.89
CA TYR A 335 -5.07 21.16 3.05
C TYR A 335 -5.81 20.98 4.39
N ARG A 336 -6.91 20.23 4.39
CA ARG A 336 -7.71 19.95 5.59
C ARG A 336 -7.81 18.45 5.82
N GLY A 337 -7.82 18.02 7.07
CA GLY A 337 -7.94 16.60 7.42
C GLY A 337 -6.61 15.88 7.54
N LYS A 338 -6.62 14.56 7.31
CA LYS A 338 -5.45 13.68 7.42
C LYS A 338 -4.92 13.27 6.05
N LEU A 339 -3.63 12.98 5.97
CA LEU A 339 -3.02 12.46 4.74
C LEU A 339 -3.07 10.93 4.75
N PHE A 340 -3.84 10.34 3.84
CA PHE A 340 -3.90 8.88 3.69
C PHE A 340 -2.56 8.28 3.26
N VAL A 341 -2.15 7.19 3.91
CA VAL A 341 -0.94 6.42 3.61
C VAL A 341 -1.25 4.93 3.40
N PHE A 342 -0.47 4.25 2.56
CA PHE A 342 -0.77 2.89 2.06
C PHE A 342 -0.14 1.76 2.90
N ASP A 343 -0.20 1.94 4.21
CA ASP A 343 0.33 1.05 5.25
C ASP A 343 -0.64 0.96 6.44
N ASP A 344 -0.30 0.19 7.47
CA ASP A 344 -1.24 -0.13 8.56
C ASP A 344 -1.64 1.10 9.42
N ARG A 345 -0.96 2.24 9.26
CA ARG A 345 -1.34 3.51 9.90
C ARG A 345 -2.60 4.11 9.26
N TYR A 346 -2.88 3.79 7.99
CA TYR A 346 -3.92 4.39 7.12
C TYR A 346 -3.85 5.90 6.89
N ALA A 347 -3.43 6.67 7.88
CA ALA A 347 -3.29 8.11 7.75
C ALA A 347 -2.20 8.64 8.69
N ILE A 348 -1.56 9.73 8.28
CA ILE A 348 -0.72 10.55 9.15
C ILE A 348 -1.42 11.88 9.40
N CYS A 349 -1.29 12.41 10.62
CA CYS A 349 -1.87 13.69 10.98
C CYS A 349 -1.24 14.80 10.15
N SER A 350 -2.08 15.68 9.64
CA SER A 350 -1.67 16.88 8.91
C SER A 350 -2.10 18.12 9.69
N ASN A 351 -3.34 18.15 10.14
CA ASN A 351 -3.87 19.11 11.11
C ASN A 351 -4.95 18.42 11.95
N GLU A 352 -5.56 19.18 12.85
CA GLU A 352 -6.61 18.70 13.78
C GLU A 352 -8.02 18.64 13.15
N ASP A 353 -8.16 19.05 11.88
CA ASP A 353 -9.48 19.06 11.25
C ASP A 353 -10.00 17.65 11.00
N ILE A 354 -11.25 17.40 11.40
CA ILE A 354 -11.95 16.15 11.08
C ILE A 354 -13.02 16.47 10.05
N ILE A 355 -12.71 16.24 8.77
CA ILE A 355 -13.60 16.55 7.64
C ILE A 355 -14.49 15.38 7.23
N SER A 356 -14.51 14.32 8.04
CA SER A 356 -15.24 13.08 7.76
C SER A 356 -16.04 12.64 8.97
N ALA A 357 -16.96 11.71 8.74
CA ALA A 357 -17.94 11.31 9.74
C ALA A 357 -18.04 9.80 9.84
N CYS A 358 -18.38 9.33 11.04
CA CYS A 358 -18.76 7.97 11.31
C CYS A 358 -19.92 7.58 10.40
N ARG A 359 -19.74 6.47 9.69
CA ARG A 359 -20.72 5.96 8.73
C ARG A 359 -22.11 5.74 9.33
N TYR A 360 -22.19 5.42 10.62
CA TYR A 360 -23.42 4.98 11.27
C TYR A 360 -24.15 6.06 12.05
N CYS A 361 -23.41 6.93 12.77
CA CYS A 361 -24.02 7.96 13.63
C CYS A 361 -23.76 9.40 13.17
N GLY A 362 -22.93 9.61 12.15
CA GLY A 362 -22.62 10.95 11.62
C GLY A 362 -21.67 11.78 12.48
N THR A 363 -21.27 11.33 13.68
CA THR A 363 -20.26 12.02 14.50
C THR A 363 -18.94 12.13 13.75
N LEU A 364 -18.24 13.25 13.88
CA LEU A 364 -16.92 13.47 13.27
C LEU A 364 -15.97 12.29 13.58
N TRP A 365 -15.39 11.72 12.54
CA TRP A 365 -14.51 10.56 12.65
C TRP A 365 -13.69 10.34 11.38
N ASP A 366 -12.38 10.17 11.52
CA ASP A 366 -11.41 10.05 10.42
C ASP A 366 -10.52 8.80 10.48
N GLN A 367 -10.72 7.92 11.47
CA GLN A 367 -9.92 6.70 11.59
C GLN A 367 -10.56 5.54 10.83
N TYR A 368 -9.82 5.04 9.84
CA TYR A 368 -10.22 3.87 9.09
C TYR A 368 -9.98 2.56 9.83
N LYS A 369 -10.89 1.62 9.61
CA LYS A 369 -10.74 0.20 9.93
C LYS A 369 -11.26 -0.63 8.77
N LEU A 370 -10.74 -1.84 8.59
CA LEU A 370 -11.28 -2.76 7.59
C LEU A 370 -12.71 -3.15 7.96
N CYS A 371 -13.54 -3.30 6.93
CA CYS A 371 -14.82 -3.98 7.05
C CYS A 371 -14.61 -5.35 7.69
N SER A 372 -15.45 -5.69 8.66
CA SER A 372 -15.42 -6.95 9.37
C SER A 372 -15.67 -8.19 8.49
N SER A 373 -16.44 -8.05 7.41
CA SER A 373 -16.73 -9.14 6.49
C SER A 373 -15.47 -9.65 5.77
N GLN A 374 -15.22 -10.95 5.85
CA GLN A 374 -14.07 -11.61 5.21
C GLN A 374 -14.06 -11.51 3.68
N HIS A 375 -15.23 -11.22 3.07
CA HIS A 375 -15.41 -11.03 1.63
C HIS A 375 -15.35 -9.56 1.21
N CYS A 376 -14.91 -8.69 2.11
CA CYS A 376 -14.84 -7.25 1.90
C CYS A 376 -13.49 -6.71 2.37
N ARG A 377 -12.92 -5.78 1.60
CA ARG A 377 -11.67 -5.08 1.95
C ARG A 377 -11.86 -3.57 2.00
N GLN A 378 -13.11 -3.12 2.14
CA GLN A 378 -13.42 -1.69 2.27
C GLN A 378 -12.86 -1.13 3.57
N LEU A 379 -12.40 0.11 3.49
CA LEU A 379 -12.10 0.91 4.67
C LEU A 379 -13.38 1.60 5.14
N VAL A 380 -13.64 1.51 6.44
CA VAL A 380 -14.84 1.99 7.10
C VAL A 380 -14.45 3.00 8.17
N LEU A 381 -15.07 4.18 8.11
CA LEU A 381 -15.01 5.18 9.17
C LEU A 381 -16.07 4.84 10.20
N THR A 382 -15.66 4.37 11.37
CA THR A 382 -16.59 4.02 12.43
C THR A 382 -16.03 4.36 13.80
N CYS A 383 -16.77 5.20 14.53
CA CYS A 383 -16.40 5.62 15.87
C CYS A 383 -16.48 4.45 16.88
N PRO A 384 -15.79 4.55 18.03
CA PRO A 384 -15.75 3.48 19.02
C PRO A 384 -17.14 3.11 19.55
N SER A 385 -18.02 4.10 19.74
CA SER A 385 -19.40 3.88 20.20
C SER A 385 -20.20 2.97 19.24
N CYS A 386 -20.11 3.20 17.93
CA CYS A 386 -20.77 2.34 16.94
C CYS A 386 -20.13 0.96 16.85
N ARG A 387 -18.79 0.87 16.90
CA ARG A 387 -18.10 -0.42 16.89
C ARG A 387 -18.46 -1.28 18.11
N ASN A 388 -18.59 -0.67 19.29
CA ASN A 388 -19.01 -1.36 20.51
C ASN A 388 -20.46 -1.90 20.43
N LYS A 389 -21.28 -1.34 19.53
CA LYS A 389 -22.62 -1.85 19.20
C LYS A 389 -22.61 -2.94 18.12
N GLY A 390 -21.43 -3.41 17.70
CA GLY A 390 -21.27 -4.41 16.63
C GLY A 390 -21.38 -3.84 15.21
N LEU A 391 -21.46 -2.53 15.04
CA LEU A 391 -21.51 -1.89 13.72
C LEU A 391 -20.08 -1.76 13.18
N THR A 392 -19.64 -2.72 12.37
CA THR A 392 -18.22 -2.87 11.95
C THR A 392 -18.06 -3.07 10.44
N ALA A 393 -19.17 -3.14 9.70
CA ALA A 393 -19.19 -3.42 8.28
C ALA A 393 -19.38 -2.16 7.42
N CYS A 394 -19.03 -2.24 6.14
CA CYS A 394 -19.25 -1.13 5.22
C CYS A 394 -20.70 -1.04 4.71
N CYS A 395 -21.51 -2.10 4.81
CA CYS A 395 -22.90 -2.11 4.35
C CYS A 395 -23.73 -3.19 5.06
N PRO A 396 -25.07 -3.13 5.00
CA PRO A 396 -25.94 -4.14 5.60
C PRO A 396 -25.62 -5.57 5.13
N VAL A 397 -25.35 -5.77 3.84
CA VAL A 397 -24.95 -7.08 3.28
C VAL A 397 -23.68 -7.62 3.95
N CYS A 398 -22.68 -6.76 4.18
CA CYS A 398 -21.45 -7.17 4.87
C CYS A 398 -21.70 -7.42 6.36
N GLN A 399 -22.59 -6.65 7.00
CA GLN A 399 -22.97 -6.82 8.41
C GLN A 399 -23.67 -8.17 8.64
N GLU A 400 -24.58 -8.56 7.73
CA GLU A 400 -25.25 -9.86 7.80
C GLU A 400 -24.31 -11.03 7.52
N LYS A 401 -23.38 -10.88 6.56
CA LYS A 401 -22.40 -11.92 6.22
C LYS A 401 -21.43 -12.22 7.37
N GLU A 402 -21.08 -11.23 8.18
CA GLU A 402 -20.26 -11.44 9.38
C GLU A 402 -20.97 -12.36 10.39
N LEU A 403 -22.26 -12.13 10.65
CA LEU A 403 -23.04 -12.91 11.62
C LEU A 403 -23.22 -14.39 11.21
N LYS A 404 -23.08 -14.71 9.92
CA LYS A 404 -23.29 -16.07 9.38
C LYS A 404 -22.02 -16.92 9.34
N VAL A 405 -20.83 -16.36 9.58
CA VAL A 405 -19.55 -17.09 9.46
C VAL A 405 -18.99 -17.39 10.85
N THR A 406 -19.41 -18.51 11.44
CA THR A 406 -18.77 -19.12 12.62
C THR A 406 -17.84 -20.29 12.30
N SER A 407 -17.69 -20.71 11.03
CA SER A 407 -16.65 -21.66 10.64
C SER A 407 -16.45 -21.69 9.12
N ARG A 408 -15.26 -21.32 8.64
CA ARG A 408 -14.71 -21.77 7.35
C ARG A 408 -13.22 -21.47 7.21
N ALA A 409 -12.54 -22.36 6.50
CA ALA A 409 -11.09 -22.43 6.38
C ALA A 409 -10.50 -21.26 5.58
N SER A 410 -9.36 -20.76 6.07
CA SER A 410 -8.51 -19.73 5.46
C SER A 410 -7.85 -20.23 4.17
N GLY A 411 -7.84 -19.43 3.11
CA GLY A 411 -6.89 -19.62 1.99
C GLY A 411 -7.34 -19.30 0.56
N GLN A 412 -8.63 -19.06 0.28
CA GLN A 412 -9.08 -18.69 -1.07
C GLN A 412 -9.25 -17.17 -1.22
N THR A 413 -8.69 -16.61 -2.30
CA THR A 413 -8.94 -15.24 -2.76
C THR A 413 -10.40 -15.10 -3.20
N VAL A 414 -11.29 -14.77 -2.26
CA VAL A 414 -12.71 -14.58 -2.57
C VAL A 414 -12.90 -13.23 -3.26
N LYS A 415 -13.62 -13.24 -4.39
CA LYS A 415 -14.05 -12.02 -5.09
C LYS A 415 -14.85 -11.14 -4.12
N GLU A 416 -14.61 -9.83 -4.16
CA GLU A 416 -15.29 -8.91 -3.25
C GLU A 416 -16.80 -8.89 -3.52
N GLU A 417 -17.60 -9.29 -2.54
CA GLU A 417 -19.07 -9.37 -2.65
C GLU A 417 -19.75 -8.34 -1.74
N CYS A 418 -19.34 -7.09 -1.90
CA CYS A 418 -19.84 -5.96 -1.13
C CYS A 418 -20.76 -5.08 -1.99
N GLU A 419 -21.89 -4.67 -1.42
CA GLU A 419 -22.82 -3.77 -2.10
C GLU A 419 -22.19 -2.42 -2.44
N CYS A 420 -21.35 -1.86 -1.56
CA CYS A 420 -20.65 -0.59 -1.82
C CYS A 420 -19.80 -0.67 -3.09
N THR A 421 -19.18 -1.83 -3.33
CA THR A 421 -18.38 -2.07 -4.53
C THR A 421 -19.25 -2.21 -5.76
N ARG A 422 -20.37 -2.95 -5.64
CA ARG A 422 -21.26 -3.25 -6.75
C ARG A 422 -22.05 -2.01 -7.22
N ARG A 423 -22.48 -1.16 -6.29
CA ARG A 423 -23.32 0.01 -6.59
C ARG A 423 -22.53 1.28 -6.91
N ARG A 424 -21.25 1.37 -6.52
CA ARG A 424 -20.45 2.55 -6.83
C ARG A 424 -20.23 2.63 -8.35
N PRO A 425 -20.57 3.75 -9.01
CA PRO A 425 -20.22 3.98 -10.40
C PRO A 425 -18.70 3.83 -10.59
N ARG A 426 -18.29 3.07 -11.60
CA ARG A 426 -16.85 2.94 -11.90
C ARG A 426 -16.25 4.28 -12.30
N VAL A 427 -17.01 5.07 -13.05
CA VAL A 427 -16.66 6.39 -13.56
C VAL A 427 -17.77 7.34 -13.13
N PRO A 428 -17.53 8.23 -12.14
CA PRO A 428 -18.50 9.25 -11.80
C PRO A 428 -18.58 10.31 -12.91
N ILE A 429 -19.79 10.80 -13.19
CA ILE A 429 -20.04 11.91 -14.10
C ILE A 429 -20.28 13.14 -13.24
N GLU A 430 -19.46 14.17 -13.44
CA GLU A 430 -19.67 15.48 -12.84
C GLU A 430 -20.74 16.18 -13.66
N HIS A 431 -21.93 16.29 -13.10
CA HIS A 431 -22.92 17.19 -13.68
C HIS A 431 -22.38 18.61 -13.58
N VAL A 432 -22.24 19.29 -14.72
CA VAL A 432 -22.04 20.74 -14.83
C VAL A 432 -23.34 21.43 -14.39
N LEU A 433 -23.78 21.14 -13.17
CA LEU A 433 -24.69 22.01 -12.45
C LEU A 433 -23.83 23.19 -12.03
N GLN A 434 -24.24 24.40 -12.41
CA GLN A 434 -23.88 25.63 -11.72
C GLN A 434 -24.06 25.38 -10.23
N ARG A 435 -22.99 24.93 -9.55
CA ARG A 435 -22.92 24.89 -8.10
C ARG A 435 -22.75 26.35 -7.69
N THR A 436 -23.86 27.07 -7.71
CA THR A 436 -24.09 28.14 -6.75
C THR A 436 -23.69 27.56 -5.40
N LEU A 437 -22.70 28.18 -4.80
CA LEU A 437 -22.18 27.86 -3.48
C LEU A 437 -23.35 27.77 -2.52
N ASP A 438 -23.74 26.56 -2.12
CA ASP A 438 -24.53 26.35 -0.91
C ASP A 438 -23.61 26.63 0.29
N THR A 439 -23.36 27.92 0.54
CA THR A 439 -23.04 28.43 1.86
C THR A 439 -24.31 28.32 2.69
N GLY A 440 -24.44 27.27 3.50
CA GLY A 440 -25.62 27.12 4.34
C GLY A 440 -25.71 25.86 5.20
N LYS A 441 -24.77 25.66 6.13
CA LYS A 441 -24.99 25.49 7.58
C LYS A 441 -23.78 24.93 8.30
#